data_AF-A0A6B2D8X2-F1
#
_entry.id   AF-A0A6B2D8X2-F1
#
_cell.length_a   1.000
_cell.length_b   1.000
_cell.length_c   1.000
_cell.angle_alpha   90.00
_cell.angle_beta   90.00
_cell.angle_gamma   90.00
#
_symmetry.space_group_name_H-M   'P 1'
#
loop_
_entity.id
_entity.type
_entity.pdbx_description
1 polymer ?
#
loop_
_entity_poly.entity_id
_entity_poly.type
_entity_poly.pdbx_seq_one_letter_code
_entity_poly.pdbx_strand_id
1 'polypeptide(L)' 'MPTPARVRADACPGVFAPHDAADGPLARVRLPGGTISAARLRALADAAEACGDGDLHLTSRGN' A
#
# COMPACT_ATOMS: atom_id res chain seq x y z
N MET A 1 -2.39 -2.17 -27.37
CA MET A 1 -2.60 -0.79 -26.90
C MET A 1 -1.47 -0.45 -25.93
N PRO A 2 -0.67 0.59 -26.17
CA PRO A 2 0.33 1.03 -25.19
C PRO A 2 -0.38 1.60 -23.95
N THR A 3 -0.02 1.13 -22.76
CA THR A 3 -0.50 1.67 -21.49
C THR A 3 -0.02 3.11 -21.36
N PRO A 4 -0.89 4.10 -21.08
CA PRO A 4 -0.46 5.48 -20.94
C PRO A 4 0.59 5.60 -19.84
N ALA A 5 1.72 6.22 -20.17
CA ALA A 5 2.78 6.50 -19.19
C ALA A 5 2.21 7.44 -18.12
N ARG A 6 2.30 7.02 -16.85
CA ARG A 6 1.83 7.86 -15.72
C ARG A 6 2.73 9.10 -15.64
N VAL A 7 2.14 10.26 -15.94
CA VAL A 7 2.80 11.58 -15.99
C VAL A 7 3.22 12.09 -14.61
N ARG A 8 2.71 11.46 -13.53
CA ARG A 8 3.11 11.73 -12.15
C ARG A 8 3.56 10.42 -11.50
N ALA A 9 4.76 10.43 -10.94
CA ALA A 9 5.23 9.32 -10.11
C ALA A 9 4.22 9.10 -8.97
N ASP A 10 3.88 7.84 -8.72
CA ASP A 10 3.03 7.51 -7.59
C ASP A 10 3.77 7.95 -6.31
N ALA A 11 3.11 8.72 -5.44
CA ALA A 11 3.76 9.29 -4.26
C ALA A 11 4.31 8.19 -3.34
N CYS A 12 3.64 7.04 -3.31
CA CYS A 12 4.14 5.81 -2.71
C CYS A 12 4.54 4.82 -3.83
N PRO A 13 5.85 4.65 -4.08
CA PRO A 13 6.36 3.72 -5.08
C PRO A 13 6.04 2.25 -4.76
N GLY A 14 5.85 1.90 -3.49
CA GLY A 14 5.40 0.59 -3.04
C GLY A 14 5.98 0.21 -1.69
N VAL A 15 5.83 -1.06 -1.31
CA VAL A 15 6.26 -1.56 0.01
C VAL A 15 7.77 -1.56 0.24
N PHE A 16 8.57 -1.66 -0.82
CA PHE A 16 10.04 -1.67 -0.74
C PHE A 16 10.67 -0.26 -0.83
N ALA A 17 9.85 0.74 -1.13
CA ALA A 17 10.26 2.13 -1.17
C ALA A 17 9.13 2.97 -0.56
N PRO A 18 9.06 3.05 0.78
CA PRO A 18 8.03 3.81 1.47
C PRO A 18 8.08 5.29 1.09
N HIS A 19 6.91 5.92 1.09
CA HIS A 19 6.77 7.36 0.94
C HIS A 19 7.08 8.04 2.26
N ASP A 20 7.88 9.11 2.27
CA ASP A 20 8.09 9.92 3.47
C ASP A 20 6.89 10.86 3.67
N ALA A 21 6.00 10.52 4.60
CA ALA A 21 4.84 11.32 4.97
C ALA A 21 5.13 12.13 6.24
N ALA A 22 4.22 13.06 6.58
CA ALA A 22 4.42 13.96 7.72
C ALA A 22 4.45 13.23 9.08
N ASP A 23 3.80 12.08 9.15
CA ASP A 23 3.65 11.19 10.30
C ASP A 23 4.60 9.98 10.26
N GLY A 24 5.41 9.86 9.20
CA GLY A 24 6.40 8.80 9.04
C GLY A 24 6.35 8.10 7.68
N PRO A 25 7.19 7.08 7.48
CA PRO A 25 7.26 6.35 6.23
C PRO A 25 6.01 5.50 5.99
N LEU A 26 5.35 5.70 4.85
CA LEU A 26 4.13 5.01 4.44
C LEU A 26 4.39 4.01 3.30
N ALA A 27 4.15 2.73 3.57
CA ALA A 27 4.17 1.65 2.60
C ALA A 27 2.75 1.37 2.07
N ARG A 28 2.57 1.32 0.75
CA ARG A 28 1.26 1.03 0.12
C ARG A 28 1.28 -0.29 -0.63
N VAL A 29 0.37 -1.17 -0.27
CA VAL A 29 0.11 -2.42 -0.97
C VAL A 29 -0.91 -2.16 -2.07
N ARG A 30 -0.69 -2.68 -3.27
CA ARG A 30 -1.64 -2.56 -4.37
C ARG A 30 -2.62 -3.72 -4.35
N LEU A 31 -3.92 -3.42 -4.34
CA LEU A 31 -4.99 -4.42 -4.40
C LEU A 31 -5.75 -4.31 -5.73
N PRO A 32 -5.44 -5.15 -6.74
CA PRO A 32 -6.19 -5.16 -7.99
C PRO A 32 -7.70 -5.39 -7.74
N GLY A 33 -8.52 -4.48 -8.26
CA GLY A 33 -9.98 -4.51 -8.05
C GLY A 33 -10.44 -4.23 -6.62
N GLY A 34 -9.54 -3.81 -5.73
CA GLY A 34 -9.84 -3.53 -4.33
C GLY A 34 -10.28 -4.75 -3.53
N THR A 35 -9.88 -5.95 -3.96
CA THR A 35 -10.25 -7.21 -3.30
C THR A 35 -9.03 -7.86 -2.65
N ILE A 36 -9.25 -8.46 -1.48
CA ILE A 36 -8.24 -9.19 -0.73
C ILE A 36 -8.88 -10.41 -0.07
N SER A 37 -8.15 -11.52 -0.02
CA SER A 37 -8.60 -12.70 0.72
C SER A 37 -8.32 -12.53 2.21
N ALA A 38 -9.11 -13.20 3.06
CA ALA A 38 -8.91 -13.17 4.50
C ALA A 38 -7.50 -13.65 4.93
N ALA A 39 -6.86 -14.54 4.17
CA ALA A 39 -5.50 -14.99 4.45
C ALA A 39 -4.46 -13.89 4.14
N ARG A 40 -4.63 -13.17 3.03
CA ARG A 40 -3.74 -12.04 2.68
C ARG A 40 -3.90 -10.87 3.62
N LEU A 41 -5.13 -10.58 4.06
CA LEU A 41 -5.38 -9.52 5.03
C LEU A 41 -4.71 -9.82 6.38
N ARG A 42 -4.75 -11.08 6.83
CA ARG A 42 -4.00 -11.52 8.03
C ARG A 42 -2.50 -11.34 7.87
N ALA A 43 -1.93 -11.73 6.73
CA ALA A 43 -0.51 -11.51 6.45
C ALA A 43 -0.13 -10.02 6.44
N LEU A 44 -1.04 -9.12 6.04
CA LEU A 44 -0.80 -7.68 6.13
C LEU A 44 -0.86 -7.18 7.58
N ALA A 45 -1.76 -7.72 8.41
CA ALA A 45 -1.82 -7.39 9.83
C ALA A 45 -0.52 -7.81 10.54
N ASP A 46 -0.08 -9.05 10.32
CA ASP A 46 1.19 -9.54 10.88
C ASP A 46 2.38 -8.66 10.45
N ALA A 47 2.38 -8.20 9.18
CA ALA A 47 3.42 -7.31 8.68
C ALA A 47 3.33 -5.89 9.27
N ALA A 48 2.13 -5.37 9.53
CA ALA A 48 1.94 -4.07 10.16
C ALA A 48 2.48 -4.07 11.61
N GLU A 49 2.25 -5.16 12.35
CA GLU A 49 2.80 -5.34 13.70
C GLU A 49 4.34 -5.49 13.67
N ALA A 50 4.87 -6.25 12.71
CA ALA A 50 6.30 -6.55 12.66
C ALA A 50 7.17 -5.40 12.10
N CYS A 51 6.62 -4.60 11.19
CA CYS A 51 7.38 -3.62 10.41
C CYS A 51 6.89 -2.18 10.56
N GLY A 52 5.73 -1.95 11.18
CA GLY A 52 5.09 -0.65 11.29
C GLY A 52 4.58 -0.38 12.70
N ASP A 53 3.47 0.35 12.78
CA ASP A 53 2.78 0.74 14.02
C ASP A 53 1.59 -0.18 14.37
N GLY A 54 1.38 -1.24 13.59
CA GLY A 54 0.28 -2.18 13.77
C GLY A 54 -1.01 -1.81 13.04
N ASP A 55 -1.11 -0.62 12.45
CA ASP A 55 -2.34 -0.15 11.82
C ASP A 55 -2.36 -0.36 10.30
N LEU A 56 -3.56 -0.62 9.77
CA LEU A 56 -3.82 -0.71 8.33
C LEU A 56 -4.92 0.29 7.95
N HIS A 57 -4.60 1.18 7.01
CA HIS A 57 -5.52 2.21 6.53
C HIS A 57 -6.00 1.90 5.11
N LEU A 58 -7.32 1.80 4.94
CA LEU A 58 -7.93 1.71 3.62
C LEU A 58 -7.91 3.09 2.94
N THR A 59 -7.48 3.11 1.69
CA THR A 59 -7.50 4.31 0.86
C THR A 59 -8.81 4.43 0.08
N SER A 60 -9.15 5.65 -0.35
CA SER A 60 -10.32 5.91 -1.23
C SER A 60 -10.24 5.22 -2.60
N ARG A 61 -9.09 4.64 -2.96
CA ARG A 61 -8.88 3.86 -4.20
C ARG A 61 -8.99 2.35 -3.99
N GLY A 62 -9.37 1.90 -2.80
CA GLY A 62 -9.51 0.48 -2.47
C GLY A 62 -8.19 -0.27 -2.34
N ASN A 63 -7.09 0.44 -2.07
CA ASN A 63 -5.87 -0.18 -1.55
C ASN A 63 -5.93 -0.24 -0.02
#